data_AF-A0A352C8D0-F1
#
_entry.id   AF-A0A352C8D0-F1
#
_cell.length_a   1.000
_cell.length_b   1.000
_cell.length_c   1.000
_cell.angle_alpha   90.00
_cell.angle_beta   90.00
_cell.angle_gamma   90.00
#
_symmetry.space_group_name_H-M   'P 1'
#
loop_
_entity.id
_entity.type
_entity.pdbx_description
1 polymer ?
#
loop_
_entity_poly.entity_id
_entity_poly.type
_entity_poly.pdbx_seq_one_letter_code
_entity_poly.pdbx_strand_id
1 'polypeptide(L)'
;MEIGTNLEKSSFLSPVKNISILLLLGGIGSLFMVLPLLIIKPILGLLQLVIAVGLIATSFGLRGTKKWGLYGYTVITVLAVISTIYSFLTSHSIDKVQLGAVVIQILILIYFWKISKRFV
;
A
#
# COMPACT_ATOMS: atom_id res chain seq x y z
N MET A 1 9.30 35.20 8.57
CA MET A 1 9.29 34.77 7.15
C MET A 1 8.83 33.30 7.13
N GLU A 2 7.52 33.05 7.25
CA GLU A 2 6.94 31.70 7.42
C GLU A 2 6.16 31.21 6.18
N ILE A 3 6.18 31.99 5.10
CA ILE A 3 5.37 31.72 3.90
C ILE A 3 5.95 30.55 3.10
N GLY A 4 7.26 30.33 3.15
CA GLY A 4 7.93 29.23 2.44
C GLY A 4 7.63 27.83 3.00
N THR A 5 7.43 27.69 4.30
CA THR A 5 7.23 26.37 4.94
C THR A 5 5.84 25.80 4.69
N ASN A 6 4.82 26.66 4.56
CA ASN A 6 3.44 26.22 4.27
C ASN A 6 3.22 25.79 2.83
N LEU A 7 3.89 26.44 1.86
CA LEU A 7 3.83 26.04 0.45
C LEU A 7 4.57 24.72 0.18
N GLU A 8 5.71 24.49 0.82
CA GLU A 8 6.36 23.18 0.79
C GLU A 8 5.45 22.10 1.39
N LYS A 9 4.87 22.36 2.57
CA LYS A 9 3.97 21.39 3.23
C LYS A 9 2.79 21.02 2.35
N SER A 10 2.15 22.00 1.68
CA SER A 10 0.98 21.74 0.84
C SER A 10 1.33 20.93 -0.42
N SER A 11 2.48 21.22 -1.03
CA SER A 11 3.01 20.48 -2.18
C SER A 11 3.20 19.01 -1.85
N PHE A 12 3.87 18.65 -0.75
CA PHE A 12 4.13 17.25 -0.38
C PHE A 12 2.92 16.52 0.23
N LEU A 13 2.01 17.24 0.88
CA LEU A 13 0.77 16.65 1.35
C LEU A 13 -0.10 16.17 0.18
N SER A 14 0.03 16.79 -1.00
CA SER A 14 -0.77 16.40 -2.17
C SER A 14 -0.44 14.99 -2.71
N PRO A 15 0.84 14.55 -2.92
CA PRO A 15 1.13 13.16 -3.27
C PRO A 15 0.75 12.17 -2.18
N VAL A 16 1.09 12.43 -0.91
CA VAL A 16 0.80 11.50 0.19
C VAL A 16 -0.72 11.29 0.32
N LYS A 17 -1.49 12.37 0.20
CA LYS A 17 -2.96 12.30 0.19
C LYS A 17 -3.47 11.50 -1.00
N ASN A 18 -2.97 11.72 -2.21
CA ASN A 18 -3.38 10.96 -3.40
C ASN A 18 -3.08 9.47 -3.24
N ILE A 19 -1.87 9.11 -2.80
CA ILE A 19 -1.48 7.71 -2.56
C ILE A 19 -2.33 7.09 -1.45
N SER A 20 -2.63 7.83 -0.38
CA SER A 20 -3.52 7.34 0.66
C SER A 20 -4.93 7.04 0.13
N ILE A 21 -5.47 7.87 -0.76
CA ILE A 21 -6.78 7.65 -1.38
C ILE A 21 -6.72 6.41 -2.27
N LEU A 22 -5.67 6.24 -3.08
CA LEU A 22 -5.48 5.06 -3.90
C LEU A 22 -5.40 3.78 -3.05
N LEU A 23 -4.69 3.82 -1.93
CA LEU A 23 -4.64 2.72 -0.96
C LEU A 23 -6.01 2.40 -0.35
N LEU A 24 -6.78 3.43 -0.02
CA LEU A 24 -8.15 3.27 0.49
C LEU A 24 -9.04 2.59 -0.54
N LEU A 25 -9.03 3.09 -1.79
CA LEU A 25 -9.80 2.54 -2.90
C LEU A 25 -9.38 1.10 -3.21
N GLY A 26 -8.07 0.81 -3.21
CA GLY A 26 -7.55 -0.54 -3.39
C GLY A 26 -7.96 -1.49 -2.27
N GLY A 27 -7.96 -1.02 -1.01
CA GLY A 27 -8.43 -1.78 0.14
C GLY A 27 -9.92 -2.07 0.08
N ILE A 28 -10.75 -1.06 -0.19
CA ILE A 28 -12.21 -1.22 -0.35
C ILE A 28 -12.52 -2.13 -1.55
N GLY A 29 -11.86 -1.92 -2.68
CA GLY A 29 -11.97 -2.78 -3.86
C GLY A 29 -11.64 -4.24 -3.54
N SER A 30 -10.58 -4.45 -2.74
CA SER A 30 -10.17 -5.79 -2.30
C SER A 30 -11.20 -6.47 -1.40
N LEU A 31 -11.95 -5.72 -0.59
CA LEU A 31 -13.01 -6.28 0.28
C LEU A 31 -14.13 -6.96 -0.52
N PHE A 32 -14.44 -6.49 -1.73
CA PHE A 32 -15.45 -7.13 -2.59
C PHE A 32 -15.07 -8.58 -2.96
N MET A 33 -13.76 -8.86 -3.07
CA MET A 33 -13.25 -10.20 -3.36
C MET A 33 -13.12 -11.08 -2.12
N VAL A 34 -13.14 -10.50 -0.92
CA VAL A 34 -12.97 -11.25 0.33
C VAL A 34 -14.12 -12.23 0.56
N LEU A 35 -15.37 -11.80 0.38
CA LEU A 35 -16.54 -12.62 0.65
C LEU A 35 -16.57 -13.92 -0.19
N PRO A 36 -16.43 -13.87 -1.54
CA PRO A 36 -16.36 -15.10 -2.33
C PRO A 36 -15.13 -15.95 -1.99
N LEU A 37 -13.98 -15.33 -1.68
CA LEU A 37 -12.77 -16.07 -1.29
C LEU A 37 -12.93 -16.78 0.06
N LEU A 38 -13.59 -16.17 1.05
CA LEU A 38 -13.85 -16.80 2.34
C LEU A 38 -14.73 -18.05 2.21
N ILE A 39 -15.66 -18.05 1.26
CA ILE A 39 -16.56 -19.19 1.00
C ILE A 39 -15.82 -20.32 0.27
N ILE A 40 -15.05 -20.00 -0.79
CA ILE A 40 -14.43 -21.03 -1.65
C ILE A 40 -13.10 -21.53 -1.09
N LYS A 41 -12.26 -20.61 -0.57
CA LYS A 41 -10.91 -20.89 -0.05
C LYS A 41 -10.66 -20.07 1.22
N PRO A 42 -11.15 -20.53 2.39
CA PRO A 42 -11.19 -19.74 3.62
C PRO A 42 -9.85 -19.13 4.03
N ILE A 43 -8.75 -19.89 3.88
CA ILE A 43 -7.40 -19.43 4.22
C ILE A 43 -6.96 -18.25 3.32
N LEU A 44 -7.21 -18.34 2.01
CA LEU A 44 -6.89 -17.25 1.08
C LEU A 44 -7.81 -16.05 1.30
N GLY A 45 -9.08 -16.29 1.64
CA GLY A 45 -10.02 -15.23 2.01
C GLY A 45 -9.60 -14.47 3.26
N LEU A 46 -9.12 -15.18 4.30
CA LEU A 46 -8.57 -14.56 5.51
C LEU A 46 -7.31 -13.74 5.19
N LEU A 47 -6.40 -14.26 4.37
CA LEU A 47 -5.21 -13.52 3.96
C LEU A 47 -5.59 -12.24 3.20
N GLN A 48 -6.53 -12.35 2.25
CA GLN A 48 -7.04 -11.21 1.49
C GLN A 48 -7.71 -10.17 2.40
N LEU A 49 -8.46 -10.61 3.41
CA LEU A 49 -9.08 -9.72 4.41
C LEU A 49 -8.02 -8.96 5.20
N VAL A 50 -6.98 -9.65 5.69
CA VAL A 50 -5.86 -9.02 6.42
C VAL A 50 -5.17 -7.98 5.55
N ILE A 51 -4.93 -8.28 4.27
CA ILE A 51 -4.34 -7.33 3.32
C ILE A 51 -5.26 -6.13 3.10
N ALA A 52 -6.56 -6.36 2.87
CA ALA A 52 -7.53 -5.29 2.61
C ALA A 52 -7.65 -4.35 3.82
N VAL A 53 -7.78 -4.90 5.03
CA VAL A 53 -7.81 -4.12 6.28
C VAL A 53 -6.47 -3.40 6.48
N GLY A 54 -5.35 -4.06 6.21
CA GLY A 54 -4.02 -3.47 6.29
C GLY A 54 -3.85 -2.27 5.36
N LEU A 55 -4.33 -2.35 4.11
CA LEU A 55 -4.31 -1.25 3.14
C LEU A 55 -5.15 -0.06 3.63
N ILE A 56 -6.34 -0.32 4.16
CA ILE A 56 -7.24 0.70 4.70
C ILE A 56 -6.59 1.38 5.92
N ALA A 57 -6.11 0.60 6.89
CA ALA A 57 -5.44 1.13 8.08
C ALA A 57 -4.21 1.97 7.70
N THR A 58 -3.38 1.45 6.79
CA THR A 58 -2.20 2.14 6.26
C THR A 58 -2.58 3.46 5.59
N SER A 59 -3.66 3.50 4.82
CA SER A 59 -4.18 4.74 4.22
C SER A 59 -4.45 5.82 5.27
N PHE A 60 -5.15 5.48 6.36
CA PHE A 60 -5.41 6.42 7.46
C PHE A 60 -4.13 6.89 8.15
N GLY A 61 -3.19 5.96 8.37
CA GLY A 61 -1.88 6.30 8.92
C GLY A 61 -1.10 7.27 8.04
N LEU A 62 -1.10 7.06 6.73
CA LEU A 62 -0.42 7.93 5.75
C LEU A 62 -1.09 9.31 5.66
N ARG A 63 -2.43 9.40 5.71
CA ARG A 63 -3.13 10.71 5.77
C ARG A 63 -2.72 11.54 6.98
N GLY A 64 -2.56 10.91 8.13
CA GLY A 64 -2.09 11.55 9.35
C GLY A 64 -0.56 11.69 9.41
N THR A 65 0.17 11.32 8.35
CA THR A 65 1.64 11.25 8.31
C THR A 65 2.21 10.56 9.55
N LYS A 66 1.61 9.43 9.94
CA LYS A 66 2.02 8.66 11.14
C LYS A 66 3.05 7.61 10.79
N LYS A 67 4.08 7.44 11.63
CA LYS A 67 5.16 6.46 11.39
C LYS A 67 4.64 5.03 11.21
N TRP A 68 3.60 4.65 11.95
CA TRP A 68 2.99 3.33 11.81
C TRP A 68 2.34 3.10 10.43
N GLY A 69 1.90 4.17 9.74
CA GLY A 69 1.42 4.07 8.35
C GLY A 69 2.55 3.80 7.36
N LEU A 70 3.73 4.42 7.55
CA LEU A 70 4.92 4.12 6.75
C LEU A 70 5.37 2.66 6.94
N TYR A 71 5.40 2.18 8.20
CA TYR A 71 5.78 0.80 8.50
C TYR A 71 4.74 -0.19 7.97
N GLY A 72 3.44 0.11 8.10
CA GLY A 72 2.37 -0.69 7.51
C GLY A 72 2.51 -0.82 6.00
N TYR A 73 2.76 0.29 5.30
CA TYR A 73 3.01 0.27 3.86
C TYR A 73 4.25 -0.57 3.50
N THR A 74 5.33 -0.44 4.27
CA THR A 74 6.56 -1.22 4.08
C THR A 74 6.29 -2.73 4.16
N VAL A 75 5.56 -3.16 5.20
CA VAL A 75 5.21 -4.59 5.38
C VAL A 75 4.36 -5.09 4.21
N ILE A 76 3.37 -4.31 3.76
CA ILE A 76 2.52 -4.67 2.62
C ILE A 76 3.36 -4.80 1.34
N THR A 77 4.29 -3.88 1.09
CA THR A 77 5.18 -3.96 -0.08
C THR A 77 6.08 -5.19 -0.03
N VAL A 78 6.65 -5.51 1.14
CA VAL A 78 7.48 -6.73 1.30
C VAL A 78 6.66 -8.00 1.02
N LEU A 79 5.45 -8.08 1.57
CA LEU A 79 4.55 -9.21 1.31
C LEU A 79 4.18 -9.33 -0.18
N ALA A 80 3.93 -8.21 -0.85
CA ALA A 80 3.64 -8.18 -2.28
C ALA A 80 4.84 -8.69 -3.10
N VAL A 81 6.06 -8.23 -2.79
CA VAL A 81 7.29 -8.70 -3.45
C VAL A 81 7.48 -10.20 -3.26
N ILE A 82 7.36 -10.70 -2.02
CA ILE A 82 7.48 -12.14 -1.72
C ILE A 82 6.43 -12.94 -2.50
N SER A 83 5.18 -12.49 -2.51
CA SER A 83 4.09 -13.13 -3.24
C SER A 83 4.37 -13.20 -4.75
N THR A 84 4.87 -12.13 -5.35
CA THR A 84 5.22 -12.10 -6.77
C THR A 84 6.39 -13.02 -7.11
N ILE A 85 7.42 -13.06 -6.26
CA ILE A 85 8.55 -14.00 -6.43
C ILE A 85 8.05 -15.45 -6.31
N TYR A 86 7.24 -15.75 -5.31
CA TYR A 86 6.66 -17.09 -5.13
C TYR A 86 5.81 -17.51 -6.34
N SER A 87 4.97 -16.61 -6.84
CA SER A 87 4.17 -16.82 -8.05
C SER A 87 5.06 -17.16 -9.25
N PHE A 88 6.10 -16.35 -9.50
CA PHE A 88 7.04 -16.61 -10.59
C PHE A 88 7.71 -17.99 -10.50
N LEU A 89 8.18 -18.37 -9.30
CA LEU A 89 8.84 -19.66 -9.09
C LEU A 89 7.91 -20.85 -9.28
N THR A 90 6.62 -20.71 -8.94
CA THR A 90 5.66 -21.82 -8.96
C THR A 90 4.92 -21.99 -10.29
N SER A 91 4.55 -20.90 -10.96
CA SER A 91 3.77 -20.98 -12.21
C SER A 91 4.57 -20.70 -13.48
N HIS A 92 5.80 -20.16 -13.37
CA HIS A 92 6.60 -19.63 -14.49
C HIS A 92 5.87 -18.60 -15.39
N SER A 93 4.66 -18.19 -15.01
CA SER A 93 3.86 -17.17 -15.66
C SER A 93 3.72 -15.99 -14.70
N ILE A 94 4.49 -14.94 -14.96
CA ILE A 94 4.25 -13.65 -14.30
C ILE A 94 3.15 -12.94 -15.07
N ASP A 95 2.07 -12.63 -14.36
CA ASP A 95 1.13 -11.63 -14.82
C ASP A 95 1.85 -10.27 -14.87
N LYS A 96 1.95 -9.69 -16.07
CA LYS A 96 2.57 -8.37 -16.29
C LYS A 96 1.92 -7.29 -15.41
N VAL A 97 0.63 -7.45 -15.09
CA VAL A 97 -0.10 -6.53 -14.20
C VAL A 97 0.43 -6.62 -12.78
N GLN A 98 0.65 -7.83 -12.25
CA GLN A 98 1.23 -8.01 -10.90
C GLN A 98 2.63 -7.42 -10.80
N LEU A 99 3.48 -7.67 -11.80
CA LEU A 99 4.84 -7.14 -11.81
C LEU A 99 4.84 -5.60 -11.88
N GLY A 100 3.99 -5.01 -12.73
CA GLY A 100 3.82 -3.56 -12.79
C GLY A 100 3.34 -2.97 -11.46
N ALA A 101 2.39 -3.63 -10.79
CA ALA A 101 1.88 -3.20 -9.49
C ALA A 101 2.98 -3.21 -8.41
N VAL A 102 3.82 -4.24 -8.38
CA VAL A 102 4.93 -4.36 -7.41
C VAL A 102 5.98 -3.28 -7.65
N VAL A 103 6.36 -3.03 -8.91
CA VAL A 103 7.30 -1.95 -9.25
C VAL A 103 6.77 -0.59 -8.79
N ILE A 104 5.50 -0.30 -9.05
CA ILE A 104 4.86 0.95 -8.59
C ILE A 104 4.87 1.05 -7.06
N GLN A 105 4.55 -0.05 -6.36
CA GLN A 105 4.61 -0.07 -4.89
C GLN A 105 6.00 0.21 -4.35
N ILE A 106 7.04 -0.37 -4.95
CA ILE A 106 8.44 -0.11 -4.54
C ILE A 106 8.81 1.36 -4.76
N LEU A 107 8.43 1.96 -5.88
CA LEU A 107 8.70 3.38 -6.15
C LEU A 107 8.02 4.30 -5.13
N ILE A 108 6.76 3.99 -4.78
CA ILE A 108 6.02 4.70 -3.73
C ILE A 108 6.69 4.53 -2.37
N LEU A 109 7.16 3.31 -2.06
CA LEU A 109 7.87 3.02 -0.81
C LEU A 109 9.14 3.88 -0.70
N ILE A 110 9.95 3.92 -1.77
CA ILE A 110 11.16 4.76 -1.84
C ILE A 110 10.80 6.24 -1.61
N TYR A 111 9.73 6.73 -2.24
CA TYR A 111 9.24 8.08 -2.03
C TYR A 111 8.89 8.33 -0.56
N PHE A 112 8.11 7.45 0.08
CA PHE A 112 7.73 7.58 1.48
C PHE A 112 8.93 7.51 2.44
N TRP A 113 9.92 6.67 2.15
CA TRP A 113 11.17 6.63 2.91
C TRP A 113 11.98 7.91 2.78
N LYS A 114 12.01 8.53 1.59
CA LYS A 114 12.67 9.83 1.37
C LYS A 114 12.06 10.93 2.25
N ILE A 115 10.75 10.91 2.46
CA ILE A 115 10.04 11.86 3.32
C ILE A 115 9.78 11.34 4.75
N SER A 116 10.41 10.21 5.15
CA SER A 116 10.19 9.53 6.44
C SER A 116 10.36 10.43 7.67
N LYS A 117 11.29 11.39 7.63
CA LYS A 117 11.54 12.36 8.72
C LYS A 117 10.33 13.24 9.05
N ARG A 118 9.36 13.36 8.13
CA ARG A 118 8.13 14.14 8.34
C ARG A 118 7.03 13.32 9.04
N PHE A 119 7.20 12.01 9.15
CA PHE A 119 6.24 11.16 9.84
C PHE A 119 6.44 11.24 11.35
N VAL A 120 5.36 11.46 12.09
CA VAL A 120 5.36 11.60 13.56
C VAL A 120 4.71 10.39 14.22
#